data_AF-A0A140K427-F1
#
_entry.id   AF-A0A140K427-F1
#
_cell.length_a   1.000
_cell.length_b   1.000
_cell.length_c   1.000
_cell.angle_alpha   90.00
_cell.angle_beta   90.00
_cell.angle_gamma   90.00
#
_symmetry.space_group_name_H-M   'P 1'
#
loop_
_entity.id
_entity.type
_entity.pdbx_description
1 polymer ?
#
loop_
_entity_poly.entity_id
_entity_poly.type
_entity_poly.pdbx_seq_one_letter_code
_entity_poly.pdbx_strand_id
1 'polypeptide(L)'
;MDLKKISRLLANSTYRELGLRAKEYLQYQNEGLTRVENSSLSSPGNVDGEKQYLAEVTMYNCMVSFLQDLGIEQKQAEEYCDNSDRLTELAQYISSILEV
;
A
#
# COMPACT_ATOMS: atom_id res chain seq x y z
N MET A 1 17.62 4.74 5.47
CA MET A 1 17.01 4.25 4.22
C MET A 1 17.34 5.25 3.11
N ASP A 2 18.00 4.84 2.04
CA ASP A 2 18.48 5.74 0.97
C ASP A 2 17.41 5.86 -0.15
N LEU A 3 16.83 7.06 -0.26
CA LEU A 3 15.75 7.39 -1.20
C LEU A 3 16.18 7.21 -2.67
N LYS A 4 17.46 7.40 -3.00
CA LYS A 4 17.97 7.20 -4.37
C LYS A 4 18.06 5.72 -4.76
N LYS A 5 18.26 4.85 -3.77
CA LYS A 5 18.28 3.40 -3.99
C LYS A 5 16.86 2.89 -4.30
N ILE A 6 15.86 3.46 -3.62
CA ILE A 6 14.44 3.20 -3.85
C ILE A 6 14.02 3.66 -5.24
N SER A 7 14.33 4.90 -5.65
CA SER A 7 13.94 5.40 -6.97
C SER A 7 14.51 4.57 -8.12
N ARG A 8 15.72 4.04 -7.95
CA ARG A 8 16.39 3.19 -8.97
C ARG A 8 15.79 1.79 -9.07
N LEU A 9 15.35 1.23 -7.94
CA LEU A 9 14.62 -0.04 -7.91
C LEU A 9 13.24 0.15 -8.52
N LEU A 10 12.49 1.18 -8.10
CA LEU A 10 11.15 1.49 -8.60
C LEU A 10 11.11 1.71 -10.12
N ALA A 11 12.19 2.20 -10.73
CA ALA A 11 12.31 2.34 -12.19
C ALA A 11 12.41 1.00 -12.96
N ASN A 12 12.61 -0.12 -12.25
CA ASN A 12 12.60 -1.46 -12.84
C ASN A 12 11.14 -1.93 -12.99
N SER A 13 10.80 -2.57 -14.12
CA SER A 13 9.44 -3.03 -14.43
C SER A 13 8.82 -3.94 -13.35
N THR A 14 9.67 -4.56 -12.54
CA THR A 14 9.31 -5.39 -11.38
C THR A 14 8.45 -4.64 -10.35
N TYR A 15 8.62 -3.33 -10.17
CA TYR A 15 7.91 -2.56 -9.14
C TYR A 15 6.83 -1.64 -9.71
N ARG A 16 6.56 -1.74 -11.02
CA ARG A 16 5.43 -1.04 -11.63
C ARG A 16 4.10 -1.56 -11.08
N GLU A 17 4.03 -2.86 -10.79
CA GLU A 17 2.89 -3.46 -10.11
C GLU A 17 2.74 -2.96 -8.68
N LEU A 18 3.85 -2.76 -7.94
CA LEU A 18 3.84 -2.17 -6.60
C LEU A 18 3.23 -0.76 -6.60
N GLY A 19 3.50 0.06 -7.62
CA GLY A 19 2.84 1.36 -7.79
C GLY A 19 1.34 1.27 -8.03
N LEU A 20 0.89 0.31 -8.84
CA LEU A 20 -0.54 0.09 -9.07
C LEU A 20 -1.25 -0.38 -7.80
N ARG A 21 -0.64 -1.29 -7.04
CA ARG A 21 -1.19 -1.76 -5.75
C ARG A 21 -1.19 -0.67 -4.68
N ALA A 22 -0.18 0.20 -4.67
CA ALA A 22 -0.15 1.35 -3.77
C ALA A 22 -1.31 2.32 -4.06
N LYS A 23 -1.60 2.59 -5.33
CA LYS A 23 -2.77 3.40 -5.73
C LYS A 23 -4.09 2.75 -5.34
N GLU A 24 -4.25 1.46 -5.63
CA GLU A 24 -5.44 0.69 -5.30
C GLU A 24 -5.70 0.70 -3.79
N TYR A 25 -4.64 0.48 -2.99
CA TYR A 25 -4.70 0.59 -1.54
C TYR A 25 -5.12 1.99 -1.06
N LEU A 26 -4.49 3.05 -1.58
CA LEU A 26 -4.82 4.43 -1.22
C LEU A 26 -6.23 4.83 -1.64
N GLN A 27 -6.72 4.31 -2.77
CA GLN A 27 -8.09 4.52 -3.21
C GLN A 27 -9.08 3.94 -2.20
N TYR A 28 -8.91 2.68 -1.78
CA TYR A 28 -9.80 2.06 -0.80
C TYR A 28 -9.69 2.68 0.60
N GLN A 29 -8.50 3.14 1.01
CA GLN A 29 -8.31 3.92 2.24
C GLN A 29 -9.13 5.23 2.21
N ASN A 30 -9.07 5.98 1.10
CA ASN A 30 -9.79 7.25 0.95
C ASN A 30 -11.31 7.05 0.77
N GLU A 31 -11.73 6.01 0.06
CA GLU A 31 -13.14 5.61 -0.08
C GLU A 31 -13.73 5.13 1.26
N GLY A 32 -12.92 4.44 2.07
CA GLY A 32 -13.25 4.11 3.45
C GLY A 32 -13.51 5.35 4.29
N LEU A 33 -12.63 6.36 4.23
CA LEU A 33 -12.77 7.62 4.97
C LEU A 33 -14.01 8.44 4.57
N THR A 34 -14.25 8.60 3.27
CA THR A 34 -15.37 9.43 2.74
C THR A 34 -16.76 8.83 3.01
N ARG A 35 -16.82 7.54 3.34
CA ARG A 35 -18.07 6.83 3.66
C ARG A 35 -18.45 6.92 5.15
N VAL A 36 -17.48 7.10 6.04
CA VAL A 36 -17.76 7.30 7.49
C VAL A 36 -18.49 8.63 7.72
N GLU A 37 -18.21 9.67 6.92
CA GLU A 37 -18.92 10.95 6.99
C GLU A 37 -20.34 10.93 6.40
N ASN A 38 -20.67 9.93 5.56
CA ASN A 38 -21.97 9.87 4.86
C ASN A 38 -22.88 8.72 5.29
N SER A 39 -22.52 7.92 6.31
CA SER A 39 -23.31 6.75 6.71
C SER A 39 -24.37 7.08 7.77
N SER A 40 -25.36 7.88 7.37
CA SER A 40 -26.74 7.68 7.83
C SER A 40 -27.48 6.97 6.69
N LEU A 41 -27.80 5.69 6.92
CA LEU A 41 -28.58 4.81 6.05
C LEU A 41 -27.98 4.51 4.67
N SER A 42 -27.39 3.32 4.54
CA SER A 42 -27.82 2.27 3.61
C SER A 42 -26.78 1.16 3.64
N SER A 43 -27.20 -0.08 3.88
CA SER A 43 -26.34 -1.26 3.76
C SER A 43 -26.31 -1.73 2.30
N PRO A 44 -25.17 -1.68 1.60
CA PRO A 44 -24.83 -2.69 0.60
C PRO A 44 -23.87 -3.69 1.26
N GLY A 45 -23.97 -4.97 0.88
CA GLY A 45 -23.23 -6.07 1.51
C GLY A 45 -21.72 -5.85 1.62
N ASN A 46 -21.10 -6.59 2.54
CA ASN A 46 -19.68 -6.61 2.96
C ASN A 46 -18.59 -6.64 1.85
N VAL A 47 -18.95 -6.57 0.58
CA VAL A 47 -18.07 -6.66 -0.60
C VAL A 47 -17.02 -5.53 -0.63
N ASP A 48 -17.36 -4.34 -0.12
CA ASP A 48 -16.42 -3.22 -0.11
C ASP A 48 -15.32 -3.38 0.96
N GLY A 49 -15.68 -3.98 2.11
CA GLY A 49 -14.71 -4.32 3.17
C GLY A 49 -13.77 -5.46 2.76
N GLU A 50 -14.29 -6.43 2.00
CA GLU A 50 -13.46 -7.51 1.43
C GLU A 50 -12.43 -6.98 0.43
N LYS A 51 -12.80 -6.01 -0.42
CA LYS A 51 -11.89 -5.36 -1.36
C LYS A 51 -10.82 -4.53 -0.65
N GLN A 52 -11.22 -3.78 0.37
CA GLN A 52 -10.29 -3.00 1.19
C GLN A 52 -9.28 -3.90 1.89
N TYR A 53 -9.74 -4.98 2.52
CA TYR A 53 -8.87 -5.97 3.15
C TYR A 53 -7.93 -6.64 2.14
N LEU A 54 -8.43 -7.02 0.97
CA LEU A 54 -7.60 -7.63 -0.07
C LEU A 54 -6.52 -6.67 -0.59
N ALA A 55 -6.85 -5.39 -0.76
CA ALA A 55 -5.89 -4.37 -1.17
C ALA A 55 -4.82 -4.14 -0.09
N GLU A 56 -5.20 -4.13 1.19
CA GLU A 56 -4.28 -4.02 2.32
C GLU A 56 -3.31 -5.20 2.40
N VAL A 57 -3.82 -6.44 2.35
CA VAL A 57 -2.99 -7.64 2.38
C VAL A 57 -2.06 -7.71 1.17
N THR A 58 -2.56 -7.35 -0.01
CA THR A 58 -1.73 -7.30 -1.23
C THR A 58 -0.63 -6.27 -1.09
N MET A 59 -0.95 -5.07 -0.59
CA MET A 59 0.01 -3.99 -0.38
C MET A 59 1.07 -4.38 0.67
N TYR A 60 0.64 -4.99 1.78
CA TYR A 60 1.53 -5.52 2.81
C TYR A 60 2.55 -6.51 2.21
N ASN A 61 2.07 -7.52 1.47
CA ASN A 61 2.94 -8.53 0.88
C ASN A 61 3.93 -7.92 -0.12
N CYS A 62 3.45 -7.05 -1.01
CA CYS A 62 4.31 -6.38 -1.98
C CYS A 62 5.36 -5.49 -1.29
N MET A 63 4.99 -4.81 -0.19
CA MET A 63 5.92 -3.96 0.56
C MET A 63 6.96 -4.77 1.32
N VAL A 64 6.57 -5.87 1.97
CA VAL A 64 7.52 -6.77 2.64
C VAL A 64 8.55 -7.30 1.65
N SER A 65 8.11 -7.78 0.47
CA SER A 65 9.03 -8.21 -0.58
C SER A 65 9.96 -7.07 -1.06
N PHE A 66 9.43 -5.86 -1.23
CA PHE A 66 10.25 -4.70 -1.61
C PHE A 66 11.31 -4.35 -0.56
N LEU A 67 10.97 -4.37 0.72
CA LEU A 67 11.92 -4.12 1.81
C LEU A 67 12.98 -5.23 1.90
N GLN A 68 12.60 -6.48 1.65
CA GLN A 68 13.55 -7.59 1.54
C GLN A 68 14.53 -7.40 0.38
N ASP A 69 14.06 -6.96 -0.79
CA ASP A 69 14.92 -6.63 -1.94
C ASP A 69 15.89 -5.48 -1.64
N LEU A 70 15.51 -4.57 -0.73
CA LEU A 70 16.40 -3.51 -0.22
C LEU A 70 17.45 -4.01 0.78
N GLY A 71 17.34 -5.26 1.22
CA GLY A 71 18.22 -5.92 2.20
C GLY A 71 17.73 -5.84 3.64
N ILE A 72 16.46 -5.51 3.88
CA ILE A 72 15.86 -5.57 5.21
C ILE A 72 15.47 -7.02 5.53
N GLU A 73 15.78 -7.48 6.74
CA GLU A 73 15.38 -8.83 7.17
C GLU A 73 13.85 -8.97 7.17
N GLN A 74 13.35 -10.15 6.79
CA GLN A 74 11.92 -10.44 6.70
C GLN A 74 11.15 -9.98 7.94
N LYS A 75 11.62 -10.37 9.12
CA LYS A 75 10.96 -10.04 10.39
C LYS A 75 10.86 -8.52 10.61
N GLN A 76 11.89 -7.77 10.25
CA GLN A 76 11.90 -6.31 10.38
C GLN A 76 10.99 -5.64 9.33
N ALA A 77 10.94 -6.20 8.12
CA ALA A 77 10.04 -5.73 7.06
C ALA A 77 8.57 -5.96 7.44
N GLU A 78 8.24 -7.14 7.97
CA GLU A 78 6.92 -7.48 8.49
C GLU A 78 6.53 -6.56 9.66
N GLU A 79 7.38 -6.42 10.69
CA GLU A 79 7.14 -5.51 11.81
C GLU A 79 6.98 -4.03 11.37
N TYR A 80 7.67 -3.62 10.30
CA TYR A 80 7.51 -2.28 9.76
C TYR A 80 6.16 -2.10 9.05
N CYS A 81 5.74 -3.09 8.26
CA CYS A 81 4.51 -3.08 7.48
C CYS A 81 3.24 -3.40 8.30
N ASP A 82 3.38 -4.02 9.48
CA ASP A 82 2.28 -4.33 10.40
C ASP A 82 1.63 -3.06 10.98
N ASN A 83 2.32 -1.92 10.87
CA ASN A 83 1.76 -0.61 11.17
C ASN A 83 1.10 -0.01 9.91
N SER A 84 -0.23 0.10 9.94
CA SER A 84 -1.04 0.62 8.82
C SER A 84 -0.68 2.05 8.41
N ASP A 85 -0.26 2.91 9.36
CA ASP A 85 0.15 4.28 9.05
C ASP A 85 1.47 4.28 8.24
N ARG A 86 2.43 3.44 8.66
CA ARG A 86 3.69 3.27 7.92
C ARG A 86 3.48 2.66 6.55
N LEU A 87 2.59 1.69 6.44
CA LEU A 87 2.21 1.10 5.17
C LEU A 87 1.59 2.15 4.22
N THR A 88 0.74 3.02 4.77
CA THR A 88 0.13 4.14 4.04
C THR A 88 1.15 5.19 3.60
N GLU A 89 2.05 5.62 4.48
CA GLU A 89 3.13 6.55 4.15
C GLU A 89 4.01 6.01 3.01
N LEU A 90 4.37 4.73 3.08
CA LEU A 90 5.14 4.09 2.01
C LEU A 90 4.33 3.98 0.72
N ALA A 91 3.04 3.65 0.77
CA ALA A 91 2.16 3.63 -0.39
C ALA A 91 2.11 5.01 -1.08
N GLN A 92 2.01 6.09 -0.30
CA GLN A 92 2.03 7.47 -0.79
C GLN A 92 3.37 7.81 -1.42
N TYR A 93 4.47 7.44 -0.77
CA TYR A 93 5.82 7.69 -1.28
C TYR A 93 6.09 6.98 -2.60
N ILE A 94 5.71 5.70 -2.71
CA ILE A 94 5.85 4.91 -3.94
C ILE A 94 4.97 5.46 -5.05
N SER A 95 3.72 5.82 -4.74
CA SER A 95 2.80 6.42 -5.72
C SER A 95 3.33 7.76 -6.24
N SER A 96 3.96 8.55 -5.37
CA SER A 96 4.58 9.84 -5.73
C SER A 96 5.80 9.68 -6.64
N ILE A 97 6.63 8.65 -6.43
CA ILE A 97 7.81 8.41 -7.27
C ILE A 97 7.44 7.87 -8.65
N LEU A 98 6.47 6.96 -8.71
CA LEU A 98 6.22 6.22 -9.93
C LEU A 98 5.41 7.01 -10.96
N GLU A 99 4.89 8.21 -10.62
CA GLU A 99 4.06 9.07 -11.48
C GLU A 99 3.08 8.27 -12.36
N VAL A 100 2.55 7.15 -11.84
CA VAL A 100 1.53 6.35 -12.54
C VAL A 100 0.23 7.13 -12.48
#